data_AF-A0A1G9G0F6-F1
#
_entry.id   AF-A0A1G9G0F6-F1
#
_cell.length_a   1.000
_cell.length_b   1.000
_cell.length_c   1.000
_cell.angle_alpha   90.00
_cell.angle_beta   90.00
_cell.angle_gamma   90.00
#
_symmetry.space_group_name_H-M   'P 1'
#
loop_
_entity.id
_entity.type
_entity.pdbx_description
1 polymer ?
#
loop_
_entity_poly.entity_id
_entity_poly.type
_entity_poly.pdbx_seq_one_letter_code
_entity_poly.pdbx_strand_id
1 'polypeptide(L)'
;MERFSQDFQQINIKTGDKVLFYKGKFVINELCFCTDSSKVWNPKVHKKISITEIVNDKWIKSISQYLLTYGKKEGLGTLPLYLTGELPENIFLNETHKQLIQKSLPILEEVLDKAINGKITESALQATKLIGLGPGLTPSGDDFLVGLLSTLLFAKERKDILGKLTEELKVHVKENAHKTTFLSKELLQFACNEEFSEIFHDFYETLREKDENKIIDATIKFMELGHSSGTDTLGGIVFGIILITNLISSLQN
;
A
#
# COMPACT_ATOMS: atom_id res chain seq x y z
N MET A 1 -20.04 -7.97 -10.58
CA MET A 1 -19.37 -7.06 -11.54
C MET A 1 -18.09 -7.78 -11.93
N GLU A 2 -18.12 -8.56 -13.02
CA GLU A 2 -16.92 -9.23 -13.52
C GLU A 2 -15.92 -8.13 -13.92
N ARG A 3 -14.78 -8.08 -13.22
CA ARG A 3 -13.70 -7.16 -13.56
C ARG A 3 -13.20 -7.57 -14.94
N PHE A 4 -13.29 -6.65 -15.91
CA PHE A 4 -12.50 -6.72 -17.14
C PHE A 4 -11.02 -6.52 -16.75
N SER A 5 -10.40 -7.54 -16.16
CA SER A 5 -8.94 -7.68 -16.10
C SER A 5 -8.44 -8.54 -17.27
N GLN A 6 -9.16 -8.52 -18.40
CA GLN A 6 -8.61 -9.00 -19.65
C GLN A 6 -7.71 -7.90 -20.20
N ASP A 7 -6.43 -8.26 -20.25
CA ASP A 7 -5.29 -7.48 -20.69
C ASP A 7 -5.67 -6.53 -21.84
N PHE A 8 -5.33 -5.24 -21.74
CA PHE A 8 -5.46 -4.30 -22.85
C PHE A 8 -4.67 -4.75 -24.10
N GLN A 9 -3.82 -5.78 -23.99
CA GLN A 9 -3.19 -6.45 -25.12
C GLN A 9 -4.13 -7.37 -25.92
N GLN A 10 -5.18 -7.91 -25.30
CA GLN A 10 -6.15 -8.79 -25.97
C GLN A 10 -7.18 -8.00 -26.79
N ILE A 11 -7.41 -6.76 -26.39
CA ILE A 11 -8.22 -5.78 -27.12
C ILE A 11 -7.26 -4.92 -27.93
N ASN A 12 -7.33 -4.96 -29.27
CA ASN A 12 -6.40 -4.28 -30.19
C ASN A 12 -6.44 -2.74 -30.08
N ILE A 13 -5.97 -2.21 -28.96
CA ILE A 13 -5.86 -0.80 -28.58
C ILE A 13 -4.37 -0.51 -28.40
N LYS A 14 -3.88 0.55 -29.05
CA LYS A 14 -2.48 0.97 -29.02
C LYS A 14 -2.35 2.42 -28.59
N THR A 15 -1.18 2.78 -28.07
CA THR A 15 -0.83 4.16 -27.80
C THR A 15 -0.96 4.99 -29.08
N GLY A 16 -1.74 6.08 -29.02
CA GLY A 16 -2.03 6.95 -30.16
C GLY A 16 -3.38 6.71 -30.82
N ASP A 17 -4.10 5.65 -30.46
CA ASP A 17 -5.45 5.41 -30.96
C ASP A 17 -6.41 6.53 -30.53
N LYS A 18 -7.31 6.90 -31.46
CA LYS A 18 -8.26 7.98 -31.23
C LYS A 18 -9.37 7.52 -30.28
N VAL A 19 -9.58 8.29 -29.21
CA VAL A 19 -10.71 8.10 -28.29
C VAL A 19 -11.83 9.08 -28.67
N LEU A 20 -13.02 8.55 -28.95
CA LEU A 20 -14.22 9.35 -29.24
C LEU A 20 -15.16 9.33 -28.02
N PHE A 21 -15.43 10.51 -27.46
CA PHE A 21 -16.33 10.66 -26.32
C PHE A 21 -17.75 10.99 -26.77
N TYR A 22 -18.73 10.26 -26.23
CA TYR A 22 -20.15 10.52 -26.39
C TYR A 22 -20.79 10.62 -25.01
N LYS A 23 -22.03 11.10 -24.94
CA LYS A 23 -22.80 11.06 -23.69
C LYS A 23 -23.00 9.59 -23.29
N GLY A 24 -22.53 9.21 -22.10
CA GLY A 24 -22.74 7.87 -21.55
C GLY A 24 -21.84 6.77 -22.10
N LYS A 25 -20.86 7.08 -22.97
CA LYS A 25 -19.93 6.09 -23.53
C LYS A 25 -18.70 6.72 -24.17
N PHE A 26 -17.64 5.94 -24.31
CA PHE A 26 -16.51 6.28 -25.19
C PHE A 26 -16.18 5.12 -26.12
N VAL A 27 -15.58 5.43 -27.27
CA VAL A 27 -15.24 4.46 -28.31
C VAL A 27 -13.75 4.56 -28.60
N ILE A 28 -13.08 3.40 -28.66
CA ILE A 28 -11.68 3.26 -29.08
C ILE A 28 -11.65 2.18 -30.16
N ASN A 29 -11.24 2.54 -31.37
CA ASN A 29 -11.36 1.69 -32.56
C ASN A 29 -12.81 1.20 -32.74
N GLU A 30 -13.05 -0.12 -32.74
CA GLU A 30 -14.40 -0.69 -32.84
C GLU A 30 -15.03 -1.02 -31.47
N LEU A 31 -14.32 -0.74 -30.37
CA LEU A 31 -14.75 -1.09 -29.03
C LEU A 31 -15.55 0.06 -28.40
N CYS A 32 -16.74 -0.26 -27.89
CA CYS A 32 -17.62 0.68 -27.22
C CYS A 32 -17.66 0.39 -25.71
N PHE A 33 -17.29 1.39 -24.92
CA PHE A 33 -17.28 1.34 -23.46
C PHE A 33 -18.42 2.20 -22.92
N CYS A 34 -19.48 1.56 -22.43
CA CYS A 34 -20.63 2.25 -21.84
C CYS A 34 -20.35 2.66 -20.40
N THR A 35 -20.71 3.89 -20.04
CA THR A 35 -20.55 4.47 -18.71
C THR A 35 -21.89 4.76 -18.03
N ASP A 36 -23.02 4.42 -18.65
CA ASP A 36 -24.37 4.71 -18.12
C ASP A 36 -24.64 4.04 -16.77
N SER A 37 -24.03 2.89 -16.51
CA SER A 37 -24.11 2.17 -15.22
C SER A 37 -22.95 2.49 -14.27
N SER A 38 -22.00 3.33 -14.68
CA SER A 38 -20.80 3.65 -13.89
C SER A 38 -21.13 4.70 -12.84
N LYS A 39 -20.62 4.51 -11.63
CA LYS A 39 -20.69 5.52 -10.57
C LYS A 39 -19.42 6.36 -10.58
N VAL A 40 -19.57 7.67 -10.32
CA VAL A 40 -18.41 8.53 -10.10
C VAL A 40 -17.72 8.06 -8.81
N TRP A 41 -16.46 7.67 -8.93
CA TRP A 41 -15.64 7.27 -7.80
C TRP A 41 -15.15 8.50 -7.04
N ASN A 42 -15.30 8.52 -5.71
CA ASN A 42 -14.68 9.51 -4.84
C ASN A 42 -13.43 8.90 -4.20
N PRO A 43 -12.22 9.26 -4.64
CA PRO A 43 -10.99 8.66 -4.14
C PRO A 43 -10.59 9.13 -2.75
N LYS A 44 -11.18 10.21 -2.25
CA LYS A 44 -10.79 10.83 -0.97
C LYS A 44 -11.10 9.93 0.22
N VAL A 45 -10.13 9.80 1.14
CA VAL A 45 -10.34 9.15 2.44
C VAL A 45 -11.46 9.86 3.20
N HIS A 46 -12.58 9.16 3.40
CA HIS A 46 -13.78 9.73 4.03
C HIS A 46 -14.22 8.95 5.28
N LYS A 47 -13.71 7.73 5.48
CA LYS A 47 -13.98 6.90 6.64
C LYS A 47 -12.67 6.43 7.28
N LYS A 48 -12.49 6.79 8.55
CA LYS A 48 -11.34 6.35 9.36
C LYS A 48 -11.73 5.21 10.28
N ILE A 49 -10.79 4.32 10.59
CA ILE A 49 -10.97 3.14 11.43
C ILE A 49 -10.04 3.18 12.64
N SER A 50 -10.36 2.42 13.69
CA SER A 50 -9.42 2.23 14.79
C SER A 50 -8.56 1.02 14.52
N ILE A 51 -7.35 1.25 14.05
CA ILE A 51 -6.35 0.20 13.90
C ILE A 51 -6.12 -0.54 15.21
N THR A 52 -5.97 0.13 16.35
CA THR A 52 -5.62 -0.54 17.62
C THR A 52 -6.77 -1.31 18.27
N GLU A 53 -8.03 -1.01 17.92
CA GLU A 53 -9.20 -1.79 18.38
C GLU A 53 -9.51 -2.98 17.46
N ILE A 54 -8.95 -2.99 16.25
CA ILE A 54 -9.23 -4.00 15.22
C ILE A 54 -8.08 -5.01 15.15
N VAL A 55 -6.84 -4.53 15.17
CA VAL A 55 -5.66 -5.33 14.87
C VAL A 55 -4.93 -5.70 16.16
N ASN A 56 -4.55 -6.98 16.25
CA ASN A 56 -3.72 -7.54 17.30
C ASN A 56 -2.59 -8.37 16.69
N ASP A 57 -1.67 -8.88 17.51
CA ASP A 57 -0.53 -9.66 17.06
C ASP A 57 -0.94 -10.91 16.25
N LYS A 58 -2.04 -11.59 16.65
CA LYS A 58 -2.57 -12.75 15.91
C LYS A 58 -2.96 -12.36 14.49
N TRP A 59 -3.60 -11.20 14.33
CA TRP A 59 -4.00 -10.68 13.01
C TRP A 59 -2.78 -10.36 12.16
N ILE A 60 -1.79 -9.66 12.72
CA ILE A 60 -0.55 -9.29 12.01
C ILE A 60 0.14 -10.56 11.51
N LYS A 61 0.28 -11.56 12.38
CA LYS A 61 0.86 -12.87 12.04
C LYS A 61 0.09 -13.56 10.92
N SER A 62 -1.24 -13.60 11.03
CA SER A 62 -2.09 -14.27 10.06
C SER A 62 -1.94 -13.65 8.67
N ILE A 63 -2.10 -12.32 8.55
CA ILE A 63 -1.97 -11.63 7.26
C ILE A 63 -0.56 -11.74 6.70
N SER A 64 0.45 -11.64 7.55
CA SER A 64 1.84 -11.78 7.13
C SER A 64 2.13 -13.20 6.60
N GLN A 65 1.52 -14.24 7.18
CA GLN A 65 1.57 -15.61 6.66
C GLN A 65 0.84 -15.77 5.33
N TYR A 66 -0.31 -15.10 5.14
CA TYR A 66 -1.00 -15.08 3.84
C TYR A 66 -0.16 -14.39 2.76
N LEU A 67 0.46 -13.25 3.08
CA LEU A 67 1.39 -12.54 2.19
C LEU A 67 2.56 -13.43 1.78
N LEU A 68 3.13 -14.20 2.71
CA LEU A 68 4.19 -15.14 2.41
C LEU A 68 3.75 -16.30 1.53
N THR A 69 2.55 -16.82 1.79
CA THR A 69 2.05 -18.04 1.13
C THR A 69 1.53 -17.75 -0.27
N TYR A 70 0.77 -16.67 -0.44
CA TYR A 70 0.04 -16.35 -1.66
C TYR A 70 0.55 -15.08 -2.37
N GLY A 71 1.28 -14.23 -1.66
CA GLY A 71 1.84 -13.01 -2.24
C GLY A 71 3.00 -13.29 -3.19
N LYS A 72 3.36 -12.28 -4.00
CA LYS A 72 4.53 -12.37 -4.87
C LYS A 72 5.82 -12.30 -4.06
N LYS A 73 6.78 -13.17 -4.39
CA LYS A 73 8.05 -13.35 -3.68
C LYS A 73 9.20 -12.59 -4.33
N GLU A 74 8.96 -11.38 -4.80
CA GLU A 74 9.94 -10.57 -5.55
C GLU A 74 10.14 -9.16 -4.98
N GLY A 75 9.31 -8.74 -4.01
CA GLY A 75 9.26 -7.36 -3.52
C GLY A 75 9.50 -7.22 -2.01
N LEU A 76 8.75 -6.32 -1.37
CA LEU A 76 8.81 -6.01 0.06
C LEU A 76 7.58 -6.50 0.85
N GLY A 77 6.61 -7.13 0.20
CA GLY A 77 5.38 -7.59 0.83
C GLY A 77 5.55 -8.49 2.06
N THR A 78 6.62 -9.29 2.10
CA THR A 78 6.93 -10.18 3.23
C THR A 78 7.77 -9.52 4.33
N LEU A 79 8.24 -8.28 4.13
CA LEU A 79 9.14 -7.58 5.05
C LEU A 79 8.57 -7.40 6.47
N PRO A 80 7.25 -7.18 6.68
CA PRO A 80 6.70 -7.08 8.03
C PRO A 80 6.92 -8.32 8.92
N LEU A 81 7.08 -9.52 8.36
CA LEU A 81 7.41 -10.73 9.14
C LEU A 81 8.73 -10.59 9.88
N TYR A 82 9.74 -10.01 9.22
CA TYR A 82 11.06 -9.78 9.79
C TYR A 82 10.98 -8.88 11.03
N LEU A 83 10.10 -7.87 10.98
CA LEU A 83 9.90 -6.91 12.06
C LEU A 83 9.13 -7.51 13.25
N THR A 84 8.36 -8.58 13.02
CA THR A 84 7.69 -9.33 14.10
C THR A 84 8.55 -10.41 14.74
N GLY A 85 9.75 -10.69 14.20
CA GLY A 85 10.65 -11.73 14.70
C GLY A 85 10.24 -13.17 14.33
N GLU A 86 9.20 -13.35 13.51
CA GLU A 86 8.66 -14.66 13.13
C GLU A 86 9.00 -14.98 11.68
N LEU A 87 10.25 -15.40 11.44
CA LEU A 87 10.66 -15.90 10.13
C LEU A 87 10.46 -17.40 10.04
N PRO A 88 9.65 -17.90 9.09
CA PRO A 88 9.62 -19.32 8.80
C PRO A 88 11.00 -19.81 8.34
N GLU A 89 11.42 -20.95 8.86
CA GLU A 89 12.75 -21.54 8.63
C GLU A 89 13.07 -21.80 7.15
N ASN A 90 12.05 -21.88 6.28
CA ASN A 90 12.18 -22.31 4.89
C ASN A 90 11.61 -21.30 3.87
N ILE A 91 11.81 -19.99 4.07
CA ILE A 91 11.47 -19.02 3.00
C ILE A 91 12.50 -19.14 1.87
N PHE A 92 12.08 -19.71 0.73
CA PHE A 92 12.85 -19.60 -0.50
C PHE A 92 12.74 -18.17 -1.04
N LEU A 93 13.81 -17.40 -0.88
CA LEU A 93 13.98 -16.08 -1.47
C LEU A 93 14.99 -16.20 -2.61
N ASN A 94 14.65 -15.65 -3.77
CA ASN A 94 15.65 -15.45 -4.81
C ASN A 94 16.64 -14.35 -4.37
N GLU A 95 17.83 -14.29 -4.99
CA GLU A 95 18.88 -13.35 -4.59
C GLU A 95 18.47 -11.88 -4.71
N THR A 96 17.68 -11.53 -5.73
CA THR A 96 17.16 -10.17 -5.92
C THR A 96 16.27 -9.73 -4.75
N HIS A 97 15.37 -10.61 -4.32
CA HIS A 97 14.47 -10.37 -3.19
C HIS A 97 15.27 -10.27 -1.88
N LYS A 98 16.26 -11.15 -1.66
CA LYS A 98 17.15 -11.05 -0.48
C LYS A 98 17.85 -9.70 -0.39
N GLN A 99 18.42 -9.22 -1.51
CA GLN A 99 19.09 -7.93 -1.55
C GLN A 99 18.14 -6.77 -1.26
N LEU A 100 16.90 -6.84 -1.75
CA LEU A 100 15.89 -5.82 -1.52
C LEU A 100 15.49 -5.78 -0.03
N ILE A 101 15.20 -6.94 0.58
CA ILE A 101 14.95 -7.06 2.02
C ILE A 101 16.14 -6.52 2.83
N GLN A 102 17.37 -6.94 2.50
CA GLN A 102 18.58 -6.54 3.22
C GLN A 102 18.79 -5.00 3.20
N LYS A 103 18.41 -4.33 2.11
CA LYS A 103 18.48 -2.86 2.01
C LYS A 103 17.35 -2.18 2.77
N SER A 104 16.14 -2.74 2.72
CA SER A 104 14.94 -2.10 3.26
C SER A 104 14.71 -2.33 4.75
N LEU A 105 15.11 -3.48 5.30
CA LEU A 105 14.93 -3.82 6.71
C LEU A 105 15.53 -2.78 7.67
N PRO A 106 16.84 -2.42 7.58
CA PRO A 106 17.41 -1.41 8.47
C PRO A 106 16.77 -0.02 8.29
N ILE A 107 16.25 0.28 7.10
CA ILE A 107 15.50 1.52 6.87
C ILE A 107 14.24 1.53 7.74
N LEU A 108 13.46 0.45 7.71
CA LEU A 108 12.21 0.33 8.43
C LEU A 108 12.38 0.20 9.95
N GLU A 109 13.41 -0.51 10.41
CA GLU A 109 13.78 -0.55 11.82
C GLU A 109 14.08 0.86 12.35
N GLU A 110 14.83 1.66 11.58
CA GLU A 110 15.14 3.04 11.92
C GLU A 110 13.89 3.96 11.86
N VAL A 111 12.94 3.70 10.96
CA VAL A 111 11.62 4.38 10.96
C VAL A 111 10.88 4.10 12.26
N LEU A 112 10.77 2.83 12.66
CA LEU A 112 10.09 2.43 13.90
C LEU A 112 10.75 3.06 15.13
N ASP A 113 12.07 2.91 15.26
CA ASP A 113 12.84 3.44 16.39
C ASP A 113 12.66 4.96 16.52
N LYS A 114 12.83 5.71 15.43
CA LYS A 114 12.68 7.17 15.44
C LYS A 114 11.26 7.59 15.80
N ALA A 115 10.23 6.93 15.27
CA ALA A 115 8.85 7.25 15.59
C ALA A 115 8.55 7.05 17.08
N ILE A 116 8.92 5.88 17.62
CA ILE A 116 8.70 5.49 19.02
C ILE A 116 9.41 6.44 19.99
N ASN A 117 10.61 6.91 19.63
CA ASN A 117 11.38 7.89 20.39
C ASN A 117 10.98 9.36 20.14
N GLY A 118 9.84 9.60 19.48
CA GLY A 118 9.29 10.95 19.25
C GLY A 118 10.02 11.78 18.18
N LYS A 119 10.99 11.21 17.46
CA LYS A 119 11.71 11.85 16.34
C LYS A 119 10.91 11.75 15.04
N ILE A 120 9.69 12.30 15.07
CA ILE A 120 8.68 12.13 14.02
C ILE A 120 9.16 12.59 12.63
N THR A 121 9.77 13.77 12.54
CA THR A 121 10.29 14.31 11.27
C THR A 121 11.42 13.43 10.72
N GLU A 122 12.33 12.96 11.57
CA GLU A 122 13.42 12.07 11.16
C GLU A 122 12.90 10.69 10.71
N SER A 123 11.85 10.18 11.35
CA SER A 123 11.15 8.96 10.97
C SER A 123 10.54 9.09 9.58
N ALA A 124 9.84 10.21 9.32
CA ALA A 124 9.25 10.50 8.01
C ALA A 124 10.32 10.59 6.91
N LEU A 125 11.41 11.33 7.18
CA LEU A 125 12.53 11.45 6.25
C LEU A 125 13.17 10.08 5.97
N GLN A 126 13.35 9.25 7.01
CA GLN A 126 13.93 7.92 6.87
C GLN A 126 13.12 7.03 5.93
N ALA A 127 11.79 7.05 6.02
CA ALA A 127 10.91 6.25 5.18
C ALA A 127 11.10 6.56 3.68
N THR A 128 11.45 7.80 3.32
CA THR A 128 11.68 8.19 1.91
C THR A 128 12.89 7.55 1.26
N LYS A 129 13.79 6.91 2.04
CA LYS A 129 14.88 6.08 1.48
C LYS A 129 14.37 4.85 0.72
N LEU A 130 13.10 4.50 0.88
CA LEU A 130 12.44 3.46 0.08
C LEU A 130 12.10 3.91 -1.34
N ILE A 131 12.06 5.21 -1.63
CA ILE A 131 11.60 5.70 -2.92
C ILE A 131 12.50 5.20 -4.05
N GLY A 132 11.90 4.54 -5.04
CA GLY A 132 12.59 3.95 -6.18
C GLY A 132 13.35 2.66 -5.88
N LEU A 133 13.22 2.08 -4.68
CA LEU A 133 13.82 0.77 -4.38
C LEU A 133 12.97 -0.36 -4.96
N GLY A 134 13.58 -1.19 -5.81
CA GLY A 134 12.95 -2.33 -6.46
C GLY A 134 12.85 -2.15 -7.98
N PRO A 135 12.68 -3.23 -8.75
CA PRO A 135 12.59 -3.17 -10.20
C PRO A 135 11.19 -2.74 -10.68
N GLY A 136 11.09 -2.42 -11.97
CA GLY A 136 9.80 -2.27 -12.66
C GLY A 136 9.22 -0.86 -12.70
N LEU A 137 7.99 -0.75 -13.18
CA LEU A 137 7.27 0.51 -13.30
C LEU A 137 6.73 1.02 -11.96
N THR A 138 6.49 0.12 -11.00
CA THR A 138 6.15 0.45 -9.62
C THR A 138 7.18 -0.25 -8.70
N PRO A 139 8.32 0.41 -8.40
CA PRO A 139 9.30 -0.14 -7.47
C PRO A 139 8.65 -0.52 -6.14
N SER A 140 9.00 -1.68 -5.59
CA SER A 140 8.40 -2.21 -4.36
C SER A 140 8.42 -1.25 -3.17
N GLY A 141 9.47 -0.44 -3.05
CA GLY A 141 9.58 0.58 -2.01
C GLY A 141 8.54 1.69 -2.13
N ASP A 142 8.11 2.03 -3.33
CA ASP A 142 7.06 3.02 -3.55
C ASP A 142 5.68 2.44 -3.27
N ASP A 143 5.39 1.22 -3.75
CA ASP A 143 4.15 0.51 -3.45
C ASP A 143 3.98 0.32 -1.93
N PHE A 144 5.06 0.00 -1.23
CA PHE A 144 5.12 -0.07 0.23
C PHE A 144 4.82 1.29 0.89
N LEU A 145 5.39 2.38 0.38
CA LEU A 145 5.12 3.73 0.89
C LEU A 145 3.67 4.16 0.68
N VAL A 146 3.04 3.79 -0.44
CA VAL A 146 1.61 3.99 -0.67
C VAL A 146 0.79 3.24 0.40
N GLY A 147 1.18 2.00 0.71
CA GLY A 147 0.57 1.21 1.79
C GLY A 147 0.69 1.87 3.16
N LEU A 148 1.89 2.34 3.51
CA LEU A 148 2.16 3.07 4.76
C LEU A 148 1.32 4.35 4.85
N LEU A 149 1.35 5.20 3.83
CA LEU A 149 0.56 6.44 3.76
C LEU A 149 -0.93 6.16 3.91
N SER A 150 -1.44 5.13 3.24
CA SER A 150 -2.84 4.73 3.36
C SER A 150 -3.18 4.40 4.82
N THR A 151 -2.34 3.65 5.52
CA THR A 151 -2.63 3.25 6.90
C THR A 151 -2.67 4.45 7.83
N LEU A 152 -1.71 5.36 7.70
CA LEU A 152 -1.66 6.59 8.49
C LEU A 152 -2.89 7.49 8.25
N LEU A 153 -3.38 7.55 7.00
CA LEU A 153 -4.53 8.38 6.63
C LEU A 153 -5.88 7.80 7.06
N PHE A 154 -6.03 6.48 6.96
CA PHE A 154 -7.24 5.75 7.37
C PHE A 154 -7.33 5.52 8.89
N ALA A 155 -6.22 5.64 9.63
CA ALA A 155 -6.21 5.53 11.09
C ALA A 155 -6.96 6.68 11.78
N LYS A 156 -7.72 6.37 12.84
CA LYS A 156 -8.47 7.34 13.68
C LYS A 156 -7.69 7.76 14.92
N GLU A 157 -6.62 7.05 15.25
CA GLU A 157 -5.82 7.21 16.46
C GLU A 157 -5.07 8.55 16.51
N ARG A 158 -4.74 9.00 17.74
CA ARG A 158 -3.81 10.11 18.09
C ARG A 158 -3.55 11.11 16.95
N LYS A 159 -4.59 11.88 16.62
CA LYS A 159 -4.60 12.82 15.47
C LYS A 159 -3.45 13.82 15.49
N ASP A 160 -2.91 14.14 16.66
CA ASP A 160 -1.78 15.04 16.86
C ASP A 160 -0.47 14.45 16.32
N ILE A 161 -0.05 13.30 16.86
CA ILE A 161 1.26 12.71 16.54
C ILE A 161 1.20 11.99 15.19
N LEU A 162 0.13 11.22 14.93
CA LEU A 162 -0.05 10.58 13.64
C LEU A 162 -0.29 11.60 12.52
N GLY A 163 -1.00 12.70 12.82
CA GLY A 163 -1.15 13.81 11.89
C GLY A 163 0.21 14.43 11.53
N LYS A 164 1.06 14.71 12.53
CA LYS A 164 2.42 15.22 12.27
C LYS A 164 3.23 14.24 11.41
N LEU A 165 3.26 12.95 11.78
CA LEU A 165 4.00 11.94 11.01
C LEU A 165 3.50 11.87 9.56
N THR A 166 2.18 11.89 9.37
CA THR A 166 1.56 11.85 8.03
C THR A 166 1.96 13.06 7.20
N GLU A 167 1.88 14.27 7.75
CA GLU A 167 2.21 15.49 7.01
C GLU A 167 3.71 15.59 6.69
N GLU A 168 4.59 15.26 7.63
CA GLU A 168 6.04 15.20 7.38
C GLU A 168 6.38 14.17 6.30
N LEU A 169 5.72 13.00 6.33
CA LEU A 169 5.92 11.98 5.30
C LEU A 169 5.44 12.46 3.94
N LYS A 170 4.26 13.10 3.86
CA LYS A 170 3.75 13.68 2.60
C LYS A 170 4.72 14.72 2.02
N VAL A 171 5.27 15.60 2.86
CA VAL A 171 6.25 16.62 2.44
C VAL A 171 7.49 15.94 1.85
N HIS A 172 8.13 15.05 2.60
CA HIS A 172 9.36 14.42 2.14
C HIS A 172 9.14 13.49 0.94
N VAL A 173 7.99 12.80 0.85
CA VAL A 173 7.65 12.00 -0.34
C VAL A 173 7.55 12.89 -1.57
N LYS A 174 6.85 14.04 -1.49
CA LYS A 174 6.74 14.99 -2.60
C LYS A 174 8.11 15.52 -3.05
N GLU A 175 8.98 15.84 -2.10
CA GLU A 175 10.35 16.31 -2.37
C GLU A 175 11.22 15.25 -3.07
N ASN A 176 11.02 13.97 -2.74
CA ASN A 176 11.84 12.86 -3.21
C ASN A 176 11.22 12.08 -4.39
N ALA A 177 9.99 12.39 -4.81
CA ALA A 177 9.28 11.65 -5.86
C ALA A 177 9.95 11.68 -7.25
N HIS A 178 10.95 12.55 -7.45
CA HIS A 178 11.77 12.57 -8.66
C HIS A 178 12.73 11.37 -8.78
N LYS A 179 12.91 10.60 -7.70
CA LYS A 179 13.83 9.44 -7.64
C LYS A 179 13.20 8.13 -8.13
N THR A 180 11.94 8.15 -8.52
CA THR A 180 11.23 6.96 -9.01
C THR A 180 10.70 7.17 -10.44
N THR A 181 10.03 6.15 -10.97
CA THR A 181 9.41 6.15 -12.29
C THR A 181 8.25 7.15 -12.37
N PHE A 182 7.85 7.50 -13.60
CA PHE A 182 6.69 8.35 -13.82
C PHE A 182 5.41 7.78 -13.18
N LEU A 183 5.10 6.50 -13.42
CA LEU A 183 3.88 5.87 -12.89
C LEU A 183 3.88 5.88 -11.36
N SER A 184 4.98 5.48 -10.75
CA SER A 184 5.10 5.38 -9.30
C SER A 184 5.01 6.75 -8.61
N LYS A 185 5.62 7.77 -9.23
CA LYS A 185 5.50 9.16 -8.80
C LYS A 185 4.03 9.61 -8.74
N GLU A 186 3.23 9.31 -9.76
CA GLU A 186 1.81 9.68 -9.78
C GLU A 186 1.03 8.96 -8.66
N LEU A 187 1.28 7.66 -8.43
CA LEU A 187 0.65 6.90 -7.34
C LEU A 187 0.98 7.47 -5.95
N LEU A 188 2.25 7.83 -5.71
CA LEU A 188 2.67 8.51 -4.49
C LEU A 188 2.02 9.88 -4.33
N GLN A 189 1.86 10.63 -5.42
CA GLN A 189 1.16 11.93 -5.40
C GLN A 189 -0.33 11.78 -5.05
N PHE A 190 -1.03 10.79 -5.61
CA PHE A 190 -2.40 10.48 -5.23
C PHE A 190 -2.50 10.12 -3.74
N ALA A 191 -1.63 9.24 -3.24
CA ALA A 191 -1.60 8.89 -1.83
C ALA A 191 -1.36 10.12 -0.93
N CYS A 192 -0.43 11.00 -1.33
CA CYS A 192 -0.17 12.26 -0.63
C CYS A 192 -1.34 13.25 -0.67
N ASN A 193 -2.20 13.16 -1.69
CA ASN A 193 -3.43 13.93 -1.82
C ASN A 193 -4.63 13.23 -1.15
N GLU A 194 -4.39 12.13 -0.42
CA GLU A 194 -5.41 11.33 0.25
C GLU A 194 -6.38 10.65 -0.72
N GLU A 195 -5.89 10.32 -1.91
CA GLU A 195 -6.63 9.70 -2.99
C GLU A 195 -6.19 8.25 -3.17
N PHE A 196 -7.14 7.33 -2.98
CA PHE A 196 -6.90 5.90 -3.13
C PHE A 196 -7.98 5.26 -4.01
N SER A 197 -7.61 4.17 -4.69
CA SER A 197 -8.57 3.38 -5.46
C SER A 197 -9.55 2.65 -4.55
N GLU A 198 -10.69 2.23 -5.12
CA GLU A 198 -11.80 1.59 -4.39
C GLU A 198 -11.35 0.43 -3.50
N ILE A 199 -10.36 -0.34 -3.94
CA ILE A 199 -9.86 -1.50 -3.20
C ILE A 199 -9.25 -1.16 -1.83
N PHE A 200 -8.67 0.04 -1.66
CA PHE A 200 -8.20 0.49 -0.34
C PHE A 200 -9.38 0.75 0.59
N HIS A 201 -10.42 1.44 0.10
CA HIS A 201 -11.60 1.75 0.90
C HIS A 201 -12.35 0.48 1.28
N ASP A 202 -12.55 -0.44 0.32
CA ASP A 202 -13.13 -1.75 0.57
C ASP A 202 -12.33 -2.53 1.64
N PHE A 203 -11.00 -2.51 1.53
CA PHE A 203 -10.12 -3.20 2.47
C PHE A 203 -10.26 -2.65 3.89
N TYR A 204 -10.14 -1.32 4.08
CA TYR A 204 -10.27 -0.70 5.40
C TYR A 204 -11.68 -0.82 5.99
N GLU A 205 -12.73 -0.78 5.16
CA GLU A 205 -14.09 -1.04 5.64
C GLU A 205 -14.27 -2.51 6.06
N THR A 206 -13.66 -3.46 5.35
CA THR A 206 -13.67 -4.88 5.75
C THR A 206 -12.96 -5.08 7.09
N LEU A 207 -11.84 -4.39 7.34
CA LEU A 207 -11.18 -4.42 8.65
C LEU A 207 -12.11 -3.96 9.78
N ARG A 208 -12.96 -2.95 9.53
CA ARG A 208 -13.94 -2.44 10.51
C ARG A 208 -14.96 -3.51 10.92
N GLU A 209 -15.32 -4.42 10.01
CA GLU A 209 -16.30 -5.48 10.28
C GLU A 209 -15.76 -6.55 11.24
N LYS A 210 -14.43 -6.65 11.41
CA LYS A 210 -13.75 -7.64 12.28
C LYS A 210 -14.10 -9.11 11.95
N ASP A 211 -14.49 -9.39 10.70
CA ASP A 211 -14.75 -10.73 10.19
C ASP A 211 -13.47 -11.29 9.56
N GLU A 212 -12.84 -12.28 10.21
CA GLU A 212 -11.57 -12.86 9.76
C GLU A 212 -11.65 -13.41 8.33
N ASN A 213 -12.76 -14.03 7.93
CA ASN A 213 -12.89 -14.62 6.59
C ASN A 213 -12.97 -13.54 5.51
N LYS A 214 -13.78 -12.50 5.74
CA LYS A 214 -13.88 -11.39 4.78
C LYS A 214 -12.57 -10.63 4.65
N ILE A 215 -11.82 -10.47 5.74
CA ILE A 215 -10.52 -9.83 5.71
C ILE A 215 -9.55 -10.64 4.85
N ILE A 216 -9.53 -11.97 4.99
CA ILE A 216 -8.69 -12.86 4.15
C ILE A 216 -9.08 -12.70 2.67
N ASP A 217 -10.37 -12.75 2.35
CA ASP A 217 -10.86 -12.55 0.97
C ASP A 217 -10.44 -11.18 0.42
N ALA A 218 -10.54 -10.13 1.22
CA ALA A 218 -10.12 -8.79 0.86
C ALA A 218 -8.59 -8.72 0.64
N THR A 219 -7.79 -9.38 1.48
CA THR A 219 -6.33 -9.48 1.32
C THR A 219 -5.96 -10.21 0.03
N ILE A 220 -6.61 -11.33 -0.28
CA ILE A 220 -6.38 -12.08 -1.53
C ILE A 220 -6.72 -11.20 -2.74
N LYS A 221 -7.90 -10.59 -2.75
CA LYS A 221 -8.34 -9.67 -3.81
C LYS A 221 -7.39 -8.48 -3.98
N PHE A 222 -6.78 -8.00 -2.90
CA PHE A 222 -5.82 -6.90 -2.95
C PHE A 222 -4.46 -7.34 -3.52
N MET A 223 -4.00 -8.55 -3.19
CA MET A 223 -2.77 -9.11 -3.79
C MET A 223 -2.88 -9.30 -5.32
N GLU A 224 -4.09 -9.43 -5.86
CA GLU A 224 -4.33 -9.50 -7.32
C GLU A 224 -4.12 -8.16 -8.04
N LEU A 225 -3.85 -7.06 -7.32
CA LEU A 225 -3.50 -5.78 -7.95
C LEU A 225 -2.11 -5.82 -8.57
N GLY A 226 -2.06 -5.68 -9.90
CA GLY A 226 -0.80 -5.63 -10.64
C GLY A 226 0.00 -6.93 -10.50
N HIS A 227 1.28 -6.90 -10.89
CA HIS A 227 2.14 -8.09 -10.75
C HIS A 227 2.48 -8.35 -9.27
N SER A 228 3.30 -7.49 -8.67
CA SER A 228 3.69 -7.55 -7.25
C SER A 228 3.19 -6.36 -6.42
N SER A 229 2.73 -5.28 -7.07
CA SER A 229 2.36 -4.01 -6.42
C SER A 229 1.35 -4.20 -5.29
N GLY A 230 0.29 -4.99 -5.50
CA GLY A 230 -0.68 -5.30 -4.44
C GLY A 230 -0.07 -5.98 -3.22
N THR A 231 0.89 -6.88 -3.41
CA THR A 231 1.59 -7.56 -2.31
C THR A 231 2.48 -6.57 -1.54
N ASP A 232 3.22 -5.72 -2.24
CA ASP A 232 4.12 -4.73 -1.65
C ASP A 232 3.37 -3.63 -0.90
N THR A 233 2.25 -3.17 -1.46
CA THR A 233 1.33 -2.24 -0.78
C THR A 233 0.76 -2.84 0.50
N LEU A 234 0.30 -4.10 0.48
CA LEU A 234 -0.16 -4.77 1.71
C LEU A 234 0.96 -4.90 2.74
N GLY A 235 2.20 -5.17 2.32
CA GLY A 235 3.36 -5.13 3.21
C GLY A 235 3.52 -3.77 3.90
N GLY A 236 3.38 -2.68 3.13
CA GLY A 236 3.35 -1.32 3.66
C GLY A 236 2.20 -1.06 4.63
N ILE A 237 1.02 -1.64 4.38
CA ILE A 237 -0.13 -1.53 5.27
C ILE A 237 0.14 -2.22 6.61
N VAL A 238 0.62 -3.47 6.58
CA VAL A 238 0.95 -4.22 7.79
C VAL A 238 2.03 -3.51 8.60
N PHE A 239 3.06 -2.96 7.93
CA PHE A 239 4.07 -2.15 8.59
C PHE A 239 3.48 -0.88 9.23
N GLY A 240 2.60 -0.17 8.52
CA GLY A 240 1.91 1.00 9.07
C GLY A 240 1.12 0.67 10.33
N ILE A 241 0.49 -0.51 10.38
CA ILE A 241 -0.22 -0.98 11.56
C ILE A 241 0.75 -1.25 12.72
N ILE A 242 1.86 -1.97 12.48
CA ILE A 242 2.92 -2.20 13.47
C ILE A 242 3.42 -0.86 14.03
N LEU A 243 3.71 0.10 13.16
CA LEU A 243 4.18 1.44 13.52
C LEU A 243 3.19 2.17 14.43
N ILE A 244 1.91 2.22 14.05
CA ILE A 244 0.86 2.87 14.84
C ILE A 244 0.71 2.20 16.21
N THR A 245 0.66 0.87 16.25
CA THR A 245 0.49 0.12 17.50
C THR A 245 1.64 0.35 18.47
N ASN A 246 2.88 0.30 17.99
CA ASN A 246 4.07 0.54 18.83
C ASN A 246 4.16 1.99 19.28
N LEU A 247 3.89 2.95 18.39
CA LEU A 247 3.89 4.37 18.72
C LEU A 247 2.84 4.72 19.78
N ILE A 248 1.64 4.14 19.70
CA ILE A 248 0.60 4.40 20.71
C ILE A 248 0.95 3.77 22.04
N SER A 249 1.50 2.55 22.01
CA SER A 249 1.93 1.85 23.21
C SER A 249 3.06 2.60 23.93
N SER A 250 4.00 3.20 23.19
CA SER A 250 5.09 3.98 23.79
C SER A 250 4.65 5.29 24.44
N LEU A 251 3.50 5.83 24.04
CA LEU A 251 2.92 7.05 24.63
C LEU A 251 2.09 6.79 25.89
N GLN A 252 1.80 5.53 26.19
CA GLN A 252 1.06 5.10 27.38
C GLN A 252 1.99 4.73 28.54
N ASN A 253 3.28 4.51 28.26
CA ASN A 253 4.35 4.24 29.21
C ASN A 253 5.09 5.53 29.59
#